data_AF-A0A9E2RJV0-F1
#
_entry.id   AF-A0A9E2RJV0-F1
#
_cell.length_a   1.000
_cell.length_b   1.000
_cell.length_c   1.000
_cell.angle_alpha   90.00
_cell.angle_beta   90.00
_cell.angle_gamma   90.00
#
_symmetry.space_group_name_H-M   'P 1'
#
loop_
_entity.id
_entity.type
_entity.pdbx_description
1 polymer ?
#
loop_
_entity_poly.entity_id
_entity_poly.type
_entity_poly.pdbx_seq_one_letter_code
_entity_poly.pdbx_strand_id
1 'polypeptide(L)'
;SEVIFDVEILEVDRTTNQTYGLTYPKQIAGAIVPPGFTGIIDGTIGQQFTRGQLTDLGGDNYLFKLPTNVQLDFFKQITDAKTLASPKIRVVNNKKAEINIGNKQPILLSTTNVLPGQAATGAVPTTSTVTSIEFRDTGVKLTVEPSIHLGDELSLKMKIDVISLGQPVTLQANPPITQFTFGNRSAETMLNVRDGETIVLGGLIQEQDQKIRTTIPWIGDLPFIGNLLSSFQTQRVTTEVILTITPHIIQGMTPPVLSKQVFWSGTDSTYATSPLYSPKGKKISMMGGGVSGAGFSSLGGTAKGGMAGKASAASLTPLASAGAVASIRPDESVIKMGKEFTLAINDERLHPTGEGIFQLQYDPKVLEFRTLLNGEVIRADGTGEQASSSPETQAGTVAFKVAPSARQAGGRTVTVTFYAKAPGVSPVRVGLVDSSAELSTASSQEGKGIVRVR
;
A
#
# COMPACT_ATOMS: atom_id res chain seq x y z
N SER A 1 10.28 -14.26 28.83
CA SER A 1 10.94 -14.22 27.51
C SER A 1 9.89 -13.96 26.45
N GLU A 2 10.29 -13.27 25.40
CA GLU A 2 9.46 -12.90 24.25
C GLU A 2 10.17 -13.36 22.99
N VAL A 3 9.45 -13.47 21.88
CA VAL A 3 9.99 -13.82 20.56
C VAL A 3 9.56 -12.75 19.57
N ILE A 4 10.49 -12.24 18.77
CA ILE A 4 10.18 -11.53 17.53
C ILE A 4 10.19 -12.54 16.39
N PHE A 5 9.19 -12.48 15.53
CA PHE A 5 9.17 -13.19 14.26
C PHE A 5 9.35 -12.21 13.12
N ASP A 6 10.37 -12.46 12.32
CA ASP A 6 10.56 -11.86 11.00
C ASP A 6 10.09 -12.87 9.96
N VAL A 7 8.95 -12.61 9.33
CA VAL A 7 8.43 -13.42 8.23
C VAL A 7 8.74 -12.71 6.92
N GLU A 8 9.13 -13.44 5.89
CA GLU A 8 9.25 -12.90 4.53
C GLU A 8 8.41 -13.72 3.56
N ILE A 9 7.64 -13.04 2.72
CA ILE A 9 6.91 -13.63 1.60
C ILE A 9 7.45 -12.98 0.34
N LEU A 10 8.11 -13.78 -0.50
CA LEU A 10 8.57 -13.38 -1.81
C LEU A 10 7.67 -14.01 -2.86
N GLU A 11 7.13 -13.19 -3.74
CA GLU A 11 6.34 -13.62 -4.89
C GLU A 11 6.86 -12.95 -6.16
N VAL A 12 7.03 -13.74 -7.22
CA VAL A 12 7.49 -13.30 -8.54
C VAL A 12 6.53 -13.83 -9.59
N ASP A 13 5.87 -12.93 -10.30
CA ASP A 13 5.01 -13.24 -11.43
C ASP A 13 5.70 -12.81 -12.72
N ARG A 14 5.89 -13.75 -13.65
CA ARG A 14 6.43 -13.51 -14.99
C ARG A 14 5.42 -13.96 -16.04
N THR A 15 4.88 -13.01 -16.79
CA THR A 15 4.06 -13.27 -17.97
C THR A 15 4.86 -12.96 -19.23
N THR A 16 5.04 -13.96 -20.09
CA THR A 16 5.63 -13.82 -21.43
C THR A 16 4.58 -14.11 -22.49
N ASN A 17 4.22 -13.11 -23.28
CA ASN A 17 3.35 -13.25 -24.45
C ASN A 17 4.19 -13.12 -25.72
N GLN A 18 4.08 -14.07 -26.64
CA GLN A 18 4.77 -14.07 -27.92
C GLN A 18 3.74 -14.37 -29.02
N THR A 19 3.55 -13.44 -29.94
CA THR A 19 2.67 -13.61 -31.10
C THR A 19 3.50 -13.35 -32.36
N TYR A 20 3.55 -14.33 -33.26
CA TYR A 20 4.21 -14.19 -34.55
C TYR A 20 3.46 -14.92 -35.66
N GLY A 21 3.39 -14.29 -36.84
CA GLY A 21 2.83 -14.87 -38.06
C GLY A 21 1.69 -14.06 -38.64
N LEU A 22 0.95 -14.66 -39.58
CA LEU A 22 -0.09 -13.97 -40.33
C LEU A 22 -1.47 -14.18 -39.70
N THR A 23 -2.09 -13.09 -39.28
CA THR A 23 -3.47 -13.09 -38.78
C THR A 23 -4.44 -12.90 -39.95
N TYR A 24 -5.24 -13.94 -40.18
CA TYR A 24 -6.29 -13.95 -41.19
C TYR A 24 -7.65 -13.59 -40.60
N PRO A 25 -8.47 -12.83 -41.33
CA PRO A 25 -9.85 -12.55 -40.95
C PRO A 25 -10.69 -13.83 -40.97
N LYS A 26 -11.42 -14.08 -39.87
CA LYS A 26 -12.09 -15.36 -39.59
C LYS A 26 -13.56 -15.43 -40.06
N GLN A 27 -14.05 -14.40 -40.74
CA GLN A 27 -15.46 -14.25 -41.10
C GLN A 27 -15.60 -14.06 -42.62
N ILE A 28 -16.41 -14.92 -43.25
CA ILE A 28 -16.89 -14.72 -44.62
C ILE A 28 -18.35 -14.30 -44.49
N ALA A 29 -18.70 -13.11 -45.00
CA ALA A 29 -20.02 -12.54 -44.82
C ALA A 29 -20.75 -12.43 -46.17
N GLY A 30 -21.87 -13.14 -46.28
CA GLY A 30 -22.85 -12.98 -47.36
C GLY A 30 -24.15 -12.47 -46.77
N ALA A 31 -24.67 -11.36 -47.30
CA ALA A 31 -25.97 -10.83 -46.89
C ALA A 31 -26.74 -10.31 -48.11
N ILE A 32 -28.06 -10.39 -48.03
CA ILE A 32 -28.93 -9.56 -48.85
C ILE A 32 -28.80 -8.14 -48.28
N VAL A 33 -28.48 -7.17 -49.12
CA VAL A 33 -28.36 -5.76 -48.75
C VAL A 33 -29.32 -4.90 -49.57
N PRO A 34 -29.81 -3.77 -49.03
CA PRO A 34 -30.60 -2.82 -49.82
C PRO A 34 -29.80 -2.27 -51.01
N PRO A 35 -30.47 -1.86 -52.11
CA PRO A 35 -29.80 -1.19 -53.22
C PRO A 35 -28.99 0.02 -52.75
N GLY A 36 -27.72 0.12 -53.16
CA GLY A 36 -26.82 1.22 -52.78
C GLY A 36 -26.11 1.08 -51.43
N PHE A 37 -26.18 -0.07 -50.75
CA PHE A 37 -25.46 -0.30 -49.50
C PHE A 37 -23.92 -0.33 -49.68
N THR A 38 -23.20 0.51 -48.94
CA THR A 38 -21.72 0.63 -48.96
C THR A 38 -21.06 0.27 -47.62
N GLY A 39 -21.79 -0.34 -46.69
CA GLY A 39 -21.34 -0.62 -45.33
C GLY A 39 -20.47 -1.87 -45.17
N ILE A 40 -20.09 -2.16 -43.92
CA ILE A 40 -19.46 -3.42 -43.53
C ILE A 40 -20.57 -4.40 -43.13
N ILE A 41 -20.57 -5.60 -43.71
CA ILE A 41 -21.36 -6.72 -43.18
C ILE A 41 -20.52 -7.34 -42.06
N ASP A 42 -20.78 -6.92 -40.83
CA ASP A 42 -20.33 -7.63 -39.62
C ASP A 42 -21.34 -8.75 -39.30
N GLY A 43 -20.89 -9.88 -38.75
CA GLY A 43 -21.64 -11.15 -38.68
C GLY A 43 -22.89 -11.16 -37.77
N THR A 44 -23.39 -10.00 -37.33
CA THR A 44 -24.57 -9.86 -36.49
C THR A 44 -25.78 -9.48 -37.35
N ILE A 45 -26.75 -10.40 -37.45
CA ILE A 45 -27.89 -10.28 -38.37
C ILE A 45 -28.83 -9.15 -37.90
N GLY A 46 -28.95 -8.08 -38.71
CA GLY A 46 -29.78 -6.92 -38.35
C GLY A 46 -29.88 -5.81 -39.40
N GLN A 47 -29.78 -6.12 -40.70
CA GLN A 47 -30.03 -5.11 -41.74
C GLN A 47 -31.54 -4.84 -41.85
N GLN A 48 -31.95 -3.61 -41.54
CA GLN A 48 -33.36 -3.20 -41.59
C GLN A 48 -33.76 -2.83 -43.03
N PHE A 49 -34.73 -3.55 -43.59
CA PHE A 49 -35.27 -3.26 -44.93
C PHE A 49 -36.51 -2.37 -44.83
N THR A 50 -36.53 -1.27 -45.60
CA THR A 50 -37.73 -0.45 -45.82
C THR A 50 -38.62 -1.11 -46.87
N ARG A 51 -39.96 -0.99 -46.78
CA ARG A 51 -40.92 -1.69 -47.67
C ARG A 51 -40.59 -1.63 -49.18
N GLY A 52 -40.11 -0.50 -49.70
CA GLY A 52 -39.67 -0.40 -51.11
C GLY A 52 -38.38 -1.16 -51.43
N GLN A 53 -37.46 -1.25 -50.46
CA GLN A 53 -36.23 -2.04 -50.60
C GLN A 53 -36.50 -3.56 -50.57
N LEU A 54 -37.67 -4.02 -50.11
CA LEU A 54 -38.11 -5.41 -50.29
C LEU A 54 -38.70 -5.67 -51.69
N THR A 55 -39.29 -4.67 -52.34
CA THR A 55 -39.83 -4.83 -53.71
C THR A 55 -38.76 -4.69 -54.78
N ASP A 56 -37.68 -3.96 -54.47
CA ASP A 56 -36.56 -3.69 -55.38
C ASP A 56 -35.38 -4.68 -55.16
N LEU A 57 -35.67 -5.90 -54.68
CA LEU A 57 -34.67 -6.97 -54.55
C LEU A 57 -34.42 -7.64 -55.90
N GLY A 58 -33.30 -7.30 -56.53
CA GLY A 58 -32.79 -7.91 -57.76
C GLY A 58 -31.51 -8.75 -57.54
N GLY A 59 -30.82 -9.06 -58.65
CA GLY A 59 -29.58 -9.86 -58.64
C GLY A 59 -28.39 -9.16 -57.96
N ASP A 60 -28.38 -7.83 -57.93
CA ASP A 60 -27.27 -7.03 -57.38
C ASP A 60 -27.35 -6.86 -55.84
N ASN A 61 -28.42 -7.35 -55.22
CA ASN A 61 -28.64 -7.26 -53.76
C ASN A 61 -27.86 -8.31 -52.95
N TYR A 62 -27.21 -9.27 -53.61
CA TYR A 62 -26.39 -10.29 -52.95
C TYR A 62 -24.95 -9.78 -52.79
N LEU A 63 -24.63 -9.20 -51.62
CA LEU A 63 -23.27 -8.79 -51.32
C LEU A 63 -22.51 -9.91 -50.61
N PHE A 64 -21.55 -10.51 -51.31
CA PHE A 64 -20.60 -11.46 -50.75
C PHE A 64 -19.25 -10.77 -50.51
N LYS A 65 -18.91 -10.52 -49.25
CA LYS A 65 -17.66 -9.86 -48.88
C LYS A 65 -16.64 -10.88 -48.38
N LEU A 66 -15.65 -11.17 -49.24
CA LEU A 66 -14.39 -11.76 -48.81
C LEU A 66 -13.62 -10.72 -48.00
N PRO A 67 -13.11 -11.05 -46.80
CA PRO A 67 -12.27 -10.14 -46.05
C PRO A 67 -10.85 -10.11 -46.65
N THR A 68 -10.35 -8.92 -46.97
CA THR A 68 -9.15 -8.73 -47.81
C THR A 68 -7.88 -8.31 -47.06
N ASN A 69 -7.96 -8.09 -45.74
CA ASN A 69 -6.83 -7.62 -44.94
C ASN A 69 -6.10 -8.76 -44.23
N VAL A 70 -4.89 -9.08 -44.70
CA VAL A 70 -3.93 -9.94 -43.97
C VAL A 70 -3.02 -9.04 -43.14
N GLN A 71 -2.82 -9.38 -41.87
CA GLN A 71 -1.95 -8.63 -40.95
C GLN A 71 -0.76 -9.50 -40.54
N LEU A 72 0.43 -8.92 -40.46
CA LEU A 72 1.62 -9.58 -39.92
C LEU A 72 1.81 -9.14 -38.47
N ASP A 73 1.55 -10.05 -37.54
CA ASP A 73 1.87 -9.86 -36.14
C ASP A 73 3.30 -10.36 -35.89
N PHE A 74 4.13 -9.55 -35.24
CA PHE A 74 5.45 -9.96 -34.77
C PHE A 74 5.81 -9.19 -33.50
N PHE A 75 5.41 -9.74 -32.36
CA PHE A 75 5.53 -9.07 -31.07
C PHE A 75 5.85 -10.05 -29.93
N LYS A 76 6.68 -9.58 -29.00
CA LYS A 76 7.04 -10.28 -27.76
C LYS A 76 6.93 -9.31 -26.59
N GLN A 77 5.99 -9.57 -25.70
CA GLN A 77 5.86 -8.90 -24.41
C GLN A 77 6.45 -9.77 -23.31
N ILE A 78 7.21 -9.16 -22.41
CA ILE A 78 7.54 -9.72 -21.10
C ILE A 78 7.00 -8.74 -20.07
N THR A 79 6.36 -9.26 -19.03
CA THR A 79 5.80 -8.49 -17.92
C THR A 79 6.18 -9.21 -16.65
N ASP A 80 7.12 -8.63 -15.92
CA ASP A 80 7.63 -9.13 -14.65
C ASP A 80 7.06 -8.27 -13.51
N ALA A 81 6.53 -8.90 -12.48
CA ALA A 81 6.11 -8.29 -11.23
C ALA A 81 6.77 -9.02 -10.06
N LYS A 82 7.12 -8.27 -9.01
CA LYS A 82 7.73 -8.79 -7.79
C LYS A 82 7.01 -8.18 -6.58
N THR A 83 6.51 -9.03 -5.71
CA THR A 83 5.90 -8.66 -4.44
C THR A 83 6.79 -9.17 -3.31
N LEU A 84 7.07 -8.31 -2.34
CA LEU A 84 7.77 -8.66 -1.11
C LEU A 84 6.96 -8.14 0.07
N ALA A 85 6.57 -9.02 0.98
CA ALA A 85 5.96 -8.65 2.24
C ALA A 85 6.83 -9.15 3.39
N SER A 86 7.10 -8.30 4.38
CA SER A 86 7.96 -8.64 5.52
C SER A 86 7.31 -8.26 6.87
N PRO A 87 6.21 -8.91 7.28
CA PRO A 87 5.54 -8.60 8.53
C PRO A 87 6.40 -9.04 9.72
N LYS A 88 6.50 -8.16 10.73
CA LYS A 88 7.23 -8.40 11.97
C LYS A 88 6.27 -8.36 13.15
N ILE A 89 6.36 -9.34 14.05
CA ILE A 89 5.50 -9.41 15.25
C ILE A 89 6.28 -9.88 16.46
N ARG A 90 6.06 -9.21 17.61
CA ARG A 90 6.65 -9.58 18.91
C ARG A 90 5.58 -10.15 19.82
N VAL A 91 5.87 -11.27 20.47
CA VAL A 91 4.88 -11.99 21.30
C VAL A 91 5.54 -12.65 22.52
N VAL A 92 4.77 -12.81 23.59
CA VAL A 92 5.19 -13.46 24.84
C VAL A 92 5.12 -14.99 24.69
N ASN A 93 6.02 -15.70 25.36
CA ASN A 93 5.99 -17.17 25.40
C ASN A 93 4.61 -17.73 25.82
N ASN A 94 4.13 -18.78 25.12
CA ASN A 94 2.82 -19.41 25.30
C ASN A 94 1.64 -18.43 25.20
N LYS A 95 1.72 -17.45 24.29
CA LYS A 95 0.62 -16.57 23.91
C LYS A 95 0.44 -16.55 22.40
N LYS A 96 -0.82 -16.67 21.96
CA LYS A 96 -1.22 -16.39 20.59
C LYS A 96 -1.12 -14.87 20.34
N ALA A 97 -0.46 -14.48 19.26
CA ALA A 97 -0.56 -13.15 18.68
C ALA A 97 -1.05 -13.22 17.23
N GLU A 98 -1.71 -12.16 16.79
CA GLU A 98 -2.31 -12.07 15.46
C GLU A 98 -2.09 -10.64 14.93
N ILE A 99 -1.65 -10.53 13.68
CA ILE A 99 -1.49 -9.27 12.97
C ILE A 99 -2.15 -9.40 11.59
N ASN A 100 -2.89 -8.36 11.18
CA ASN A 100 -3.56 -8.27 9.89
C ASN A 100 -3.19 -6.93 9.26
N ILE A 101 -2.39 -6.96 8.18
CA ILE A 101 -1.91 -5.78 7.46
C ILE A 101 -2.55 -5.80 6.08
N GLY A 102 -3.42 -4.84 5.78
CA GLY A 102 -4.23 -4.97 4.58
C GLY A 102 -5.26 -3.88 4.34
N ASN A 103 -6.02 -4.05 3.25
CA ASN A 103 -7.12 -3.21 2.82
C ASN A 103 -8.41 -4.03 2.72
N LYS A 104 -9.56 -3.39 2.98
CA LYS A 104 -10.88 -4.00 2.78
C LYS A 104 -11.40 -3.68 1.39
N GLN A 105 -11.42 -4.66 0.50
CA GLN A 105 -11.92 -4.51 -0.87
C GLN A 105 -13.44 -4.72 -0.90
N PRO A 106 -14.25 -3.75 -1.38
CA PRO A 106 -15.67 -3.97 -1.61
C PRO A 106 -15.90 -4.95 -2.77
N ILE A 107 -16.85 -5.86 -2.58
CA ILE A 107 -17.40 -6.77 -3.60
C ILE A 107 -18.91 -6.58 -3.70
N LEU A 108 -19.44 -6.70 -4.93
CA LEU A 108 -20.87 -6.60 -5.20
C LEU A 108 -21.50 -7.99 -5.05
N LEU A 109 -22.41 -8.15 -4.08
CA LEU A 109 -22.97 -9.46 -3.73
C LEU A 109 -24.28 -9.76 -4.46
N SER A 110 -25.11 -8.73 -4.68
CA SER A 110 -26.34 -8.82 -5.47
C SER A 110 -26.74 -7.44 -5.98
N THR A 111 -27.35 -7.42 -7.17
CA THR A 111 -28.05 -6.27 -7.75
C THR A 111 -29.49 -6.70 -8.01
N THR A 112 -30.39 -6.41 -7.08
CA THR A 112 -31.82 -6.73 -7.24
C THR A 112 -32.55 -5.52 -7.80
N ASN A 113 -33.01 -5.62 -9.05
CA ASN A 113 -33.97 -4.67 -9.60
C ASN A 113 -35.36 -5.00 -9.06
N VAL A 114 -35.85 -4.25 -8.07
CA VAL A 114 -37.24 -4.35 -7.65
C VAL A 114 -38.10 -3.44 -8.53
N LEU A 115 -39.13 -4.01 -9.15
CA LEU A 115 -40.27 -3.22 -9.61
C LEU A 115 -41.08 -2.84 -8.36
N PRO A 116 -41.25 -1.56 -8.03
CA PRO A 116 -42.26 -1.16 -7.05
C PRO A 116 -43.62 -1.60 -7.57
N GLY A 117 -44.49 -2.05 -6.65
CA GLY A 117 -45.74 -2.71 -6.99
C GLY A 117 -46.64 -1.88 -7.91
N GLN A 118 -47.33 -2.59 -8.81
CA GLN A 118 -48.32 -2.12 -9.80
C GLN A 118 -48.91 -0.73 -9.49
N ALA A 119 -48.33 0.31 -10.09
CA ALA A 119 -48.94 1.63 -10.06
C ALA A 119 -50.23 1.61 -10.91
N ALA A 120 -51.32 2.13 -10.37
CA ALA A 120 -52.58 2.25 -11.12
C ALA A 120 -52.37 3.11 -12.38
N THR A 121 -52.86 2.60 -13.52
CA THR A 121 -53.03 3.26 -14.83
C THR A 121 -52.35 4.63 -15.01
N GLY A 122 -51.12 4.64 -15.54
CA GLY A 122 -50.51 5.84 -16.14
C GLY A 122 -49.12 6.23 -15.65
N ALA A 123 -48.60 5.62 -14.57
CA ALA A 123 -47.25 5.92 -14.07
C ALA A 123 -46.18 5.02 -14.71
N VAL A 124 -45.00 5.60 -14.99
CA VAL A 124 -43.81 4.87 -15.46
C VAL A 124 -43.28 3.97 -14.34
N PRO A 125 -42.97 2.68 -14.59
CA PRO A 125 -42.42 1.80 -13.56
C PRO A 125 -41.02 2.26 -13.13
N THR A 126 -40.90 2.75 -11.89
CA THR A 126 -39.65 3.24 -11.31
C THR A 126 -38.82 2.08 -10.74
N THR A 127 -38.11 1.35 -11.60
CA THR A 127 -37.21 0.26 -11.18
C THR A 127 -36.21 0.77 -10.15
N SER A 128 -36.29 0.26 -8.91
CA SER A 128 -35.33 0.59 -7.86
C SER A 128 -34.28 -0.51 -7.79
N THR A 129 -33.03 -0.16 -8.03
CA THR A 129 -31.91 -1.09 -7.99
C THR A 129 -31.31 -1.11 -6.58
N VAL A 130 -31.50 -2.22 -5.86
CA VAL A 130 -30.87 -2.44 -4.56
C VAL A 130 -29.54 -3.18 -4.78
N THR A 131 -28.43 -2.53 -4.46
CA THR A 131 -27.09 -3.13 -4.49
C THR A 131 -26.63 -3.51 -3.09
N SER A 132 -26.20 -4.76 -2.91
CA SER A 132 -25.57 -5.23 -1.67
C SER A 132 -24.05 -5.26 -1.84
N ILE A 133 -23.32 -4.65 -0.90
CA ILE A 133 -21.85 -4.59 -0.87
C ILE A 133 -21.35 -5.35 0.36
N GLU A 134 -20.46 -6.31 0.15
CA GLU A 134 -19.69 -6.95 1.22
C GLU A 134 -18.23 -6.48 1.13
N PHE A 135 -17.49 -6.50 2.23
CA PHE A 135 -16.06 -6.19 2.25
C PHE A 135 -15.24 -7.45 2.47
N ARG A 136 -14.23 -7.68 1.63
CA ARG A 136 -13.26 -8.78 1.75
C ARG A 136 -11.88 -8.22 2.10
N ASP A 137 -11.25 -8.83 3.11
CA ASP A 137 -9.93 -8.42 3.57
C ASP A 137 -8.87 -8.91 2.57
N THR A 138 -7.95 -8.02 2.19
CA THR A 138 -6.79 -8.27 1.31
C THR A 138 -5.53 -7.83 2.03
N GLY A 139 -4.40 -8.50 1.81
CA GLY A 139 -3.14 -8.26 2.51
C GLY A 139 -2.59 -9.50 3.19
N VAL A 140 -1.85 -9.33 4.29
CA VAL A 140 -1.20 -10.41 5.04
C VAL A 140 -1.79 -10.53 6.44
N LYS A 141 -2.31 -11.70 6.76
CA LYS A 141 -2.72 -12.11 8.10
C LYS A 141 -1.74 -13.16 8.62
N LEU A 142 -1.07 -12.85 9.73
CA LEU A 142 -0.13 -13.73 10.40
C LEU A 142 -0.62 -14.01 11.82
N THR A 143 -0.70 -15.29 12.16
CA THR A 143 -1.03 -15.80 13.50
C THR A 143 0.11 -16.67 13.99
N VAL A 144 0.62 -16.39 15.19
CA VAL A 144 1.77 -17.10 15.78
C VAL A 144 1.54 -17.41 17.26
N GLU A 145 2.04 -18.57 17.69
CA GLU A 145 2.02 -19.01 19.08
C GLU A 145 3.34 -19.78 19.37
N PRO A 146 4.35 -19.13 19.98
CA PRO A 146 5.58 -19.78 20.42
C PRO A 146 5.43 -20.51 21.75
N SER A 147 6.18 -21.61 21.87
CA SER A 147 6.56 -22.24 23.12
C SER A 147 8.09 -22.40 23.16
N ILE A 148 8.77 -21.64 24.02
CA ILE A 148 10.23 -21.64 24.16
C ILE A 148 10.66 -22.80 25.08
N HIS A 149 11.62 -23.59 24.61
CA HIS A 149 12.24 -24.73 25.31
C HIS A 149 13.63 -24.37 25.85
N LEU A 150 14.34 -25.36 26.42
CA LEU A 150 15.74 -25.21 26.80
C LEU A 150 16.65 -25.35 25.57
N GLY A 151 17.78 -24.64 25.56
CA GLY A 151 18.77 -24.70 24.48
C GLY A 151 18.47 -23.81 23.27
N ASP A 152 17.77 -22.70 23.50
CA ASP A 152 17.39 -21.69 22.48
C ASP A 152 16.60 -22.27 21.29
N GLU A 153 15.90 -23.38 21.52
CA GLU A 153 14.90 -23.98 20.63
C GLU A 153 13.49 -23.52 21.05
N LEU A 154 12.60 -23.33 20.07
CA LEU A 154 11.18 -23.04 20.30
C LEU A 154 10.29 -23.86 19.36
N SER A 155 9.20 -24.40 19.89
CA SER A 155 8.09 -24.88 19.08
C SER A 155 7.25 -23.69 18.65
N LEU A 156 7.07 -23.52 17.34
CA LEU A 156 6.19 -22.51 16.76
C LEU A 156 4.98 -23.20 16.16
N LYS A 157 3.78 -22.80 16.61
CA LYS A 157 2.54 -23.01 15.87
C LYS A 157 2.21 -21.73 15.13
N MET A 158 2.02 -21.80 13.81
CA MET A 158 1.72 -20.61 13.00
C MET A 158 0.73 -20.88 11.87
N LYS A 159 0.00 -19.83 11.52
CA LYS A 159 -0.83 -19.73 10.32
C LYS A 159 -0.54 -18.40 9.64
N ILE A 160 -0.23 -18.44 8.35
CA ILE A 160 -0.12 -17.27 7.50
C ILE A 160 -1.12 -17.38 6.35
N ASP A 161 -1.86 -16.31 6.10
CA ASP A 161 -2.77 -16.14 4.97
C ASP A 161 -2.37 -14.85 4.22
N VAL A 162 -2.01 -14.97 2.95
CA VAL A 162 -1.65 -13.86 2.05
C VAL A 162 -2.71 -13.76 0.95
N ILE A 163 -3.54 -12.72 1.00
CA ILE A 163 -4.62 -12.48 0.07
C ILE A 163 -4.23 -11.32 -0.85
N SER A 164 -3.84 -11.62 -2.09
CA SER A 164 -3.52 -10.64 -3.12
C SER A 164 -4.74 -10.25 -3.95
N LEU A 165 -4.82 -8.98 -4.35
CA LEU A 165 -5.84 -8.49 -5.28
C LEU A 165 -5.39 -8.82 -6.72
N GLY A 166 -6.17 -9.64 -7.41
CA GLY A 166 -5.92 -10.03 -8.80
C GLY A 166 -6.53 -9.07 -9.82
N GLN A 167 -6.54 -9.50 -11.08
CA GLN A 167 -7.11 -8.70 -12.18
C GLN A 167 -8.64 -8.60 -12.08
N PRO A 168 -9.24 -7.49 -12.56
CA PRO A 168 -10.69 -7.36 -12.67
C PRO A 168 -11.24 -8.30 -13.76
N VAL A 169 -12.35 -8.96 -13.45
CA VAL A 169 -13.08 -9.87 -14.33
C VAL A 169 -14.50 -9.35 -14.50
N THR A 170 -14.97 -9.27 -15.74
CA THR A 170 -16.35 -8.91 -16.07
C THR A 170 -17.25 -10.12 -15.88
N LEU A 171 -18.12 -10.10 -14.86
CA LEU A 171 -19.07 -11.17 -14.54
C LEU A 171 -20.36 -11.06 -15.37
N GLN A 172 -20.77 -9.84 -15.72
CA GLN A 172 -21.92 -9.55 -16.56
C GLN A 172 -21.59 -8.41 -17.52
N ALA A 173 -22.01 -8.52 -18.78
CA ALA A 173 -21.69 -7.54 -19.83
C ALA A 173 -22.65 -6.34 -19.90
N ASN A 174 -23.93 -6.52 -19.52
CA ASN A 174 -24.92 -5.45 -19.57
C ASN A 174 -25.98 -5.59 -18.44
N PRO A 175 -26.08 -4.65 -17.49
CA PRO A 175 -25.06 -3.63 -17.20
C PRO A 175 -23.70 -4.29 -16.88
N PRO A 176 -22.57 -3.61 -17.14
CA PRO A 176 -21.25 -4.17 -16.89
C PRO A 176 -20.99 -4.30 -15.38
N ILE A 177 -20.85 -5.54 -14.90
CA ILE A 177 -20.46 -5.84 -13.52
C ILE A 177 -19.04 -6.40 -13.54
N THR A 178 -18.08 -5.62 -13.05
CA THR A 178 -16.66 -6.01 -12.92
C THR A 178 -16.30 -6.25 -11.47
N GLN A 179 -15.65 -7.37 -11.17
CA GLN A 179 -15.18 -7.72 -9.82
C GLN A 179 -13.74 -8.23 -9.88
N PHE A 180 -12.95 -7.95 -8.84
CA PHE A 180 -11.58 -8.43 -8.75
C PHE A 180 -11.53 -9.92 -8.39
N THR A 181 -10.57 -10.62 -8.99
CA THR A 181 -10.13 -11.92 -8.50
C THR A 181 -9.31 -11.76 -7.23
N PHE A 182 -9.24 -12.79 -6.39
CA PHE A 182 -8.40 -12.80 -5.19
C PHE A 182 -7.48 -14.02 -5.23
N GLY A 183 -6.17 -13.79 -5.17
CA GLY A 183 -5.20 -14.85 -4.95
C GLY A 183 -5.07 -15.10 -3.45
N ASN A 184 -5.09 -16.36 -3.02
CA ASN A 184 -4.82 -16.72 -1.63
C ASN A 184 -3.61 -17.66 -1.58
N ARG A 185 -2.59 -17.32 -0.78
CA ARG A 185 -1.50 -18.23 -0.39
C ARG A 185 -1.58 -18.42 1.12
N SER A 186 -1.90 -19.64 1.55
CA SER A 186 -2.06 -19.98 2.97
C SER A 186 -1.11 -21.10 3.37
N ALA A 187 -0.50 -20.98 4.53
CA ALA A 187 0.29 -22.04 5.15
C ALA A 187 -0.01 -22.12 6.65
N GLU A 188 -0.36 -23.31 7.13
CA GLU A 188 -0.60 -23.60 8.54
C GLU A 188 0.27 -24.78 8.95
N THR A 189 1.12 -24.59 9.96
CA THR A 189 2.13 -25.58 10.34
C THR A 189 2.51 -25.46 11.82
N MET A 190 3.10 -26.53 12.35
CA MET A 190 3.71 -26.57 13.67
C MET A 190 5.09 -27.21 13.54
N LEU A 191 6.12 -26.51 14.00
CA LEU A 191 7.52 -26.86 13.77
C LEU A 191 8.39 -26.45 14.95
N ASN A 192 9.61 -26.98 15.03
CA ASN A 192 10.63 -26.53 15.96
C ASN A 192 11.73 -25.78 15.21
N VAL A 193 12.22 -24.68 15.77
CA VAL A 193 13.28 -23.83 15.22
C VAL A 193 14.18 -23.32 16.33
N ARG A 194 15.44 -23.04 15.99
CA ARG A 194 16.38 -22.37 16.89
C ARG A 194 16.32 -20.85 16.74
N ASP A 195 16.81 -20.16 17.76
CA ASP A 195 17.02 -18.71 17.71
C ASP A 195 17.87 -18.29 16.50
N GLY A 196 17.39 -17.33 15.72
CA GLY A 196 18.04 -16.82 14.52
C GLY A 196 18.04 -17.76 13.30
N GLU A 197 17.39 -18.93 13.36
CA GLU A 197 17.35 -19.88 12.24
C GLU A 197 16.25 -19.52 11.23
N THR A 198 16.65 -19.10 10.02
CA THR A 198 15.72 -18.89 8.91
C THR A 198 15.30 -20.23 8.31
N ILE A 199 14.00 -20.50 8.34
CA ILE A 199 13.41 -21.70 7.70
C ILE A 199 12.49 -21.32 6.54
N VAL A 200 12.44 -22.19 5.53
CA VAL A 200 11.45 -22.12 4.45
C VAL A 200 10.22 -22.92 4.89
N LEU A 201 9.10 -22.24 5.05
CA LEU A 201 7.81 -22.84 5.44
C LEU A 201 7.17 -23.61 4.28
N GLY A 202 7.43 -23.13 3.06
CA GLY A 202 6.95 -23.72 1.84
C GLY A 202 7.21 -22.80 0.65
N GLY A 203 6.99 -23.33 -0.54
CA GLY A 203 7.02 -22.57 -1.78
C GLY A 203 6.26 -23.29 -2.87
N LEU A 204 5.89 -22.53 -3.90
CA LEU A 204 5.21 -23.01 -5.09
C LEU A 204 5.87 -22.39 -6.32
N ILE A 205 6.23 -23.22 -7.29
CA ILE A 205 6.56 -22.78 -8.65
C ILE A 205 5.45 -23.33 -9.53
N GLN A 206 4.67 -22.44 -10.12
CA GLN A 206 3.57 -22.78 -11.03
C GLN A 206 3.88 -22.23 -12.41
N GLU A 207 4.01 -23.10 -13.41
CA GLU A 207 4.12 -22.73 -14.82
C GLU A 207 2.87 -23.12 -15.60
N GLN A 208 2.34 -22.19 -16.37
CA GLN A 208 1.23 -22.40 -17.30
C GLN A 208 1.68 -21.95 -18.70
N ASP A 209 1.79 -22.91 -19.63
CA ASP A 209 2.18 -22.67 -21.02
C ASP A 209 0.98 -22.93 -21.95
N GLN A 210 0.45 -21.87 -22.56
CA GLN A 210 -0.66 -21.91 -23.50
C GLN A 210 -0.16 -21.60 -24.91
N LYS A 211 -0.25 -22.56 -25.82
CA LYS A 211 0.13 -22.42 -27.24
C LYS A 211 -1.09 -22.54 -28.13
N ILE A 212 -1.35 -21.49 -28.90
CA ILE A 212 -2.43 -21.40 -29.88
C ILE A 212 -1.78 -21.30 -31.26
N ARG A 213 -2.10 -22.24 -32.14
CA ARG A 213 -1.75 -22.19 -33.56
C ARG A 213 -3.02 -21.91 -34.36
N THR A 214 -3.07 -20.77 -35.04
CA THR A 214 -4.11 -20.45 -36.03
C THR A 214 -3.51 -20.67 -37.41
N THR A 215 -4.20 -21.40 -38.29
CA THR A 215 -3.71 -21.68 -39.65
C THR A 215 -4.86 -21.79 -40.63
N ILE A 216 -4.57 -21.63 -41.92
CA ILE A 216 -5.55 -21.89 -42.98
C ILE A 216 -5.71 -23.41 -43.13
N PRO A 217 -6.93 -23.97 -43.12
CA PRO A 217 -7.13 -25.40 -43.36
C PRO A 217 -6.55 -25.82 -44.72
N TRP A 218 -6.09 -27.07 -44.82
CA TRP A 218 -5.38 -27.65 -45.97
C TRP A 218 -3.97 -27.10 -46.22
N ILE A 219 -3.78 -25.78 -46.19
CA ILE A 219 -2.49 -25.13 -46.48
C ILE A 219 -1.55 -25.20 -45.27
N GLY A 220 -2.10 -25.17 -44.05
CA GLY A 220 -1.34 -25.20 -42.80
C GLY A 220 -0.50 -26.46 -42.55
N ASP A 221 -0.84 -27.58 -43.18
CA ASP A 221 -0.16 -28.86 -43.01
C ASP A 221 0.92 -29.12 -44.07
N LEU A 222 1.06 -28.24 -45.07
CA LEU A 222 2.11 -28.34 -46.07
C LEU A 222 3.49 -28.06 -45.44
N PRO A 223 4.50 -28.93 -45.69
CA PRO A 223 5.87 -28.64 -45.26
C PRO A 223 6.38 -27.34 -45.90
N PHE A 224 7.27 -26.65 -45.19
CA PHE A 224 7.83 -25.33 -45.51
C PHE A 224 6.83 -24.17 -45.51
N ILE A 225 5.71 -24.27 -46.24
CA ILE A 225 4.77 -23.15 -46.47
C ILE A 225 3.79 -22.99 -45.30
N GLY A 226 3.31 -24.09 -44.72
CA GLY A 226 2.27 -24.08 -43.69
C GLY A 226 2.63 -23.28 -42.44
N ASN A 227 3.91 -23.26 -42.04
CA ASN A 227 4.38 -22.46 -40.90
C ASN A 227 4.45 -20.96 -41.21
N LEU A 228 4.73 -20.56 -42.45
CA LEU A 228 4.80 -19.15 -42.85
C LEU A 228 3.39 -18.52 -42.99
N LEU A 229 2.40 -19.35 -43.31
CA LEU A 229 0.97 -19.00 -43.38
C LEU A 229 0.20 -19.39 -42.10
N SER A 230 0.90 -19.59 -40.98
CA SER A 230 0.31 -19.79 -39.65
C SER A 230 0.58 -18.56 -38.77
N SER A 231 -0.29 -18.33 -37.78
CA SER A 231 -0.05 -17.46 -36.64
C SER A 231 0.10 -18.30 -35.38
N PHE A 232 1.15 -18.03 -34.61
CA PHE A 232 1.49 -18.69 -33.36
C PHE A 232 1.40 -17.69 -32.23
N GLN A 233 0.56 -17.97 -31.24
CA GLN A 233 0.47 -17.23 -29.99
C GLN A 233 0.87 -18.16 -28.85
N THR A 234 1.94 -17.80 -28.14
CA THR A 234 2.44 -18.49 -26.94
C THR A 234 2.34 -17.57 -25.75
N GLN A 235 1.57 -17.96 -24.74
CA GLN A 235 1.47 -17.29 -23.46
C GLN A 235 2.05 -18.21 -22.39
N ARG A 236 3.11 -17.76 -21.73
CA ARG A 236 3.69 -18.45 -20.56
C ARG A 236 3.53 -17.58 -19.33
N VAL A 237 2.89 -18.12 -18.31
CA VAL A 237 2.77 -17.51 -16.98
C VAL A 237 3.54 -18.38 -16.00
N THR A 238 4.53 -17.79 -15.34
CA THR A 238 5.31 -18.42 -14.26
C THR A 238 5.06 -17.62 -12.99
N THR A 239 4.55 -18.27 -11.94
CA THR A 239 4.35 -17.69 -10.61
C THR A 239 5.21 -18.47 -9.62
N GLU A 240 6.13 -17.78 -8.96
CA GLU A 240 7.00 -18.32 -7.91
C GLU A 240 6.62 -17.68 -6.58
N VAL A 241 6.36 -18.48 -5.55
CA VAL A 241 6.07 -18.02 -4.19
C VAL A 241 6.99 -18.76 -3.21
N ILE A 242 7.62 -18.03 -2.30
CA ILE A 242 8.44 -18.57 -1.21
C ILE A 242 8.01 -17.88 0.10
N LEU A 243 7.78 -18.69 1.14
CA LEU A 243 7.45 -18.22 2.49
C LEU A 243 8.57 -18.64 3.44
N THR A 244 9.18 -17.68 4.13
CA THR A 244 10.21 -17.93 5.14
C THR A 244 9.86 -17.29 6.48
N ILE A 245 10.45 -17.79 7.54
CA ILE A 245 10.39 -17.17 8.86
C ILE A 245 11.71 -17.34 9.60
N THR A 246 12.10 -16.29 10.33
CA THR A 246 13.24 -16.26 11.23
C THR A 246 12.75 -15.81 12.61
N PRO A 247 12.86 -16.64 13.65
CA PRO A 247 12.54 -16.24 15.01
C PRO A 247 13.75 -15.61 15.72
N HIS A 248 13.49 -14.70 16.64
CA HIS A 248 14.49 -14.06 17.49
C HIS A 248 14.01 -14.03 18.95
N ILE A 249 14.64 -14.81 19.83
CA ILE A 249 14.30 -14.91 21.24
C ILE A 249 14.84 -13.68 21.98
N ILE A 250 13.94 -12.81 22.41
CA ILE A 250 14.27 -11.70 23.30
C ILE A 250 14.17 -12.17 24.76
N GLN A 251 15.33 -12.40 25.33
CA GLN A 251 15.49 -12.46 26.78
C GLN A 251 15.37 -11.02 27.32
N GLY A 252 14.48 -10.83 28.31
CA GLY A 252 14.38 -9.53 29.01
C GLY A 252 15.70 -9.23 29.71
N MET A 253 16.02 -7.93 29.92
CA MET A 253 17.30 -7.47 30.49
C MET A 253 17.80 -8.41 31.59
N THR A 254 18.86 -9.16 31.29
CA THR A 254 19.53 -9.98 32.31
C THR A 254 20.00 -9.00 33.38
N PRO A 255 19.50 -9.10 34.63
CA PRO A 255 19.91 -8.19 35.68
C PRO A 255 21.43 -8.30 35.82
N PRO A 256 22.17 -7.18 35.87
CA PRO A 256 23.62 -7.23 35.95
C PRO A 256 24.02 -8.09 37.15
N VAL A 257 25.04 -8.94 36.98
CA VAL A 257 25.54 -9.84 38.04
C VAL A 257 25.71 -9.09 39.37
N LEU A 258 25.47 -9.75 40.51
CA LEU A 258 25.44 -9.09 41.83
C LEU A 258 26.71 -8.26 42.11
N SER A 259 27.87 -8.70 41.61
CA SER A 259 29.15 -7.96 41.68
C SER A 259 29.16 -6.60 40.96
N LYS A 260 28.27 -6.38 39.98
CA LYS A 260 28.02 -5.10 39.30
C LYS A 260 26.85 -4.31 39.90
N GLN A 261 26.07 -4.91 40.82
CA GLN A 261 25.01 -4.22 41.57
C GLN A 261 25.51 -3.66 42.91
N VAL A 262 26.64 -4.14 43.41
CA VAL A 262 27.25 -3.65 44.65
C VAL A 262 28.09 -2.40 44.40
N PHE A 263 27.74 -1.32 45.09
CA PHE A 263 28.57 -0.12 45.18
C PHE A 263 29.45 -0.21 46.42
N TRP A 264 30.76 -0.30 46.20
CA TRP A 264 31.77 -0.19 47.25
C TRP A 264 31.89 1.26 47.72
N SER A 265 32.04 1.47 49.02
CA SER A 265 32.13 2.78 49.65
C SER A 265 33.30 2.87 50.63
N GLY A 266 33.54 4.07 51.17
CA GLY A 266 34.63 4.40 52.09
C GLY A 266 35.36 5.66 51.64
N THR A 267 36.49 5.98 52.26
CA THR A 267 37.54 6.90 51.73
C THR A 267 38.86 6.14 51.59
N ASP A 268 39.89 6.77 51.05
CA ASP A 268 41.27 6.26 51.06
C ASP A 268 41.86 6.09 52.49
N SER A 269 41.20 6.63 53.53
CA SER A 269 41.57 6.41 54.94
C SER A 269 40.59 5.50 55.69
N THR A 270 39.29 5.60 55.43
CA THR A 270 38.21 4.78 56.00
C THR A 270 37.54 3.97 54.90
N TYR A 271 38.32 3.04 54.37
CA TYR A 271 37.86 2.06 53.41
C TYR A 271 36.69 1.21 54.00
N ALA A 272 35.54 1.01 53.30
CA ALA A 272 34.38 0.27 53.85
C ALA A 272 34.26 -1.18 53.37
N THR A 273 33.85 -2.05 54.30
CA THR A 273 34.14 -3.50 54.25
C THR A 273 33.00 -4.37 53.68
N SER A 274 31.85 -3.74 53.52
CA SER A 274 30.58 -4.29 53.06
C SER A 274 29.95 -3.26 52.12
N PRO A 275 29.28 -3.65 51.03
CA PRO A 275 28.68 -2.69 50.11
C PRO A 275 27.57 -1.89 50.79
N LEU A 276 27.43 -0.62 50.40
CA LEU A 276 26.44 0.32 50.97
C LEU A 276 24.99 -0.19 50.84
N TYR A 277 24.74 -0.91 49.74
CA TYR A 277 23.50 -1.61 49.46
C TYR A 277 23.82 -3.08 49.19
N SER A 278 23.78 -3.90 50.25
CA SER A 278 23.75 -5.35 50.06
C SER A 278 22.41 -5.74 49.43
N PRO A 279 22.38 -6.39 48.25
CA PRO A 279 21.13 -6.86 47.68
C PRO A 279 20.55 -7.92 48.62
N LYS A 280 19.52 -7.53 49.38
CA LYS A 280 18.72 -8.47 50.17
C LYS A 280 18.07 -9.43 49.19
N GLY A 281 18.68 -10.60 49.02
CA GLY A 281 18.14 -11.67 48.18
C GLY A 281 16.68 -11.89 48.54
N LYS A 282 15.78 -11.60 47.59
CA LYS A 282 14.34 -11.74 47.80
C LYS A 282 14.08 -13.21 48.10
N LYS A 283 13.87 -13.54 49.39
CA LYS A 283 13.55 -14.91 49.80
C LYS A 283 12.25 -15.29 49.11
N ILE A 284 12.36 -16.13 48.09
CA ILE A 284 11.23 -16.85 47.53
C ILE A 284 10.88 -17.88 48.60
N SER A 285 9.92 -17.56 49.46
CA SER A 285 9.33 -18.55 50.34
C SER A 285 8.62 -19.58 49.46
N MET A 286 9.26 -20.73 49.23
CA MET A 286 8.55 -21.92 48.82
C MET A 286 7.61 -22.31 49.96
N MET A 287 6.33 -21.99 49.81
CA MET A 287 5.25 -22.55 50.61
C MET A 287 5.05 -24.01 50.16
N GLY A 288 5.99 -24.87 50.55
CA GLY A 288 6.03 -26.30 50.26
C GLY A 288 6.57 -27.01 51.48
N GLY A 289 5.73 -27.83 52.11
CA GLY A 289 6.02 -28.37 53.43
C GLY A 289 6.99 -29.56 53.42
N GLY A 290 7.62 -29.78 54.59
CA GLY A 290 8.17 -31.08 54.95
C GLY A 290 9.69 -31.22 54.83
N VAL A 291 10.24 -31.77 55.90
CA VAL A 291 11.57 -32.40 56.06
C VAL A 291 12.71 -31.50 56.56
N SER A 292 13.17 -31.89 57.75
CA SER A 292 14.35 -31.45 58.47
C SER A 292 15.67 -31.82 57.78
N GLY A 293 16.65 -30.91 57.77
CA GLY A 293 18.03 -31.19 57.43
C GLY A 293 18.97 -30.17 58.08
N ALA A 294 20.06 -30.63 58.69
CA ALA A 294 20.92 -29.80 59.55
C ALA A 294 22.15 -29.22 58.82
N GLY A 295 22.71 -28.15 59.39
CA GLY A 295 24.08 -27.70 59.15
C GLY A 295 24.28 -26.76 57.96
N PHE A 296 24.74 -25.54 58.22
CA PHE A 296 26.16 -25.15 58.09
C PHE A 296 26.32 -23.67 58.46
N SER A 297 27.36 -23.34 59.21
CA SER A 297 27.62 -22.00 59.73
C SER A 297 28.84 -21.33 59.10
N SER A 298 28.84 -19.99 59.16
CA SER A 298 30.01 -19.11 59.33
C SER A 298 31.17 -19.13 58.31
N LEU A 299 31.37 -18.00 57.63
CA LEU A 299 32.49 -17.03 57.74
C LEU A 299 32.34 -16.06 56.53
N GLY A 300 32.76 -14.79 56.52
CA GLY A 300 33.48 -13.97 57.50
C GLY A 300 34.36 -12.94 56.77
N GLY A 301 34.31 -11.65 57.17
CA GLY A 301 35.24 -10.59 56.73
C GLY A 301 35.00 -10.02 55.29
N THR A 302 34.70 -8.75 55.01
CA THR A 302 35.20 -7.41 55.42
C THR A 302 36.44 -6.87 54.66
N ALA A 303 36.25 -6.17 53.50
CA ALA A 303 37.22 -5.27 52.82
C ALA A 303 36.66 -4.57 51.54
N LYS A 304 37.05 -3.36 51.02
CA LYS A 304 37.62 -2.10 51.61
C LYS A 304 37.80 -0.89 50.57
N GLY A 305 36.94 0.17 50.52
CA GLY A 305 37.16 1.63 50.11
C GLY A 305 37.63 2.12 48.70
N GLY A 306 37.56 3.42 48.28
CA GLY A 306 36.97 4.66 48.86
C GLY A 306 37.06 6.01 48.04
N MET A 307 36.27 7.05 48.46
CA MET A 307 36.06 8.50 48.08
C MET A 307 37.30 9.34 47.69
N ALA A 308 37.23 10.55 47.08
CA ALA A 308 36.17 11.58 46.86
C ALA A 308 36.42 12.35 45.52
N GLY A 309 35.63 13.29 44.96
CA GLY A 309 34.31 13.89 45.28
C GLY A 309 34.25 15.40 44.91
N LYS A 310 33.15 15.91 44.32
CA LYS A 310 32.79 17.37 44.35
C LYS A 310 31.37 17.73 43.85
N ALA A 311 30.70 18.57 44.65
CA ALA A 311 29.72 19.63 44.34
C ALA A 311 28.67 19.50 43.18
N SER A 312 27.41 19.37 43.60
CA SER A 312 26.26 20.26 43.33
C SER A 312 25.73 20.57 41.91
N ALA A 313 24.39 20.52 41.83
CA ALA A 313 23.46 21.28 40.98
C ALA A 313 23.14 20.79 39.54
N ALA A 314 21.90 21.13 39.15
CA ALA A 314 21.27 21.02 37.83
C ALA A 314 21.10 19.61 37.23
N SER A 315 19.91 19.06 37.47
CA SER A 315 19.29 18.10 36.54
C SER A 315 19.12 18.75 35.15
N LEU A 316 19.94 18.34 34.19
CA LEU A 316 19.74 18.69 32.78
C LEU A 316 19.19 17.47 32.04
N THR A 317 17.87 17.49 31.82
CA THR A 317 17.22 16.78 30.71
C THR A 317 18.01 16.98 29.42
N PRO A 318 18.38 15.91 28.69
CA PRO A 318 18.83 16.06 27.32
C PRO A 318 17.66 16.60 26.51
N LEU A 319 17.82 17.86 26.14
CA LEU A 319 16.96 18.70 25.34
C LEU A 319 16.22 17.90 24.25
N ALA A 320 14.89 17.88 24.31
CA ALA A 320 14.09 17.45 23.16
C ALA A 320 14.47 18.33 21.97
N SER A 321 14.94 17.71 20.89
CA SER A 321 15.19 18.40 19.62
C SER A 321 13.91 19.13 19.21
N ALA A 322 13.99 20.44 19.02
CA ALA A 322 12.88 21.26 18.54
C ALA A 322 12.59 20.93 17.06
N GLY A 323 11.82 19.85 16.84
CA GLY A 323 11.35 19.42 15.53
C GLY A 323 10.31 20.38 14.95
N ALA A 324 10.30 20.50 13.62
CA ALA A 324 9.45 21.45 12.90
C ALA A 324 7.94 21.25 13.14
N VAL A 325 7.19 22.35 13.13
CA VAL A 325 5.82 22.43 13.69
C VAL A 325 4.71 22.40 12.62
N ALA A 326 5.04 22.17 11.35
CA ALA A 326 4.07 21.86 10.31
C ALA A 326 4.59 20.71 9.43
N SER A 327 3.72 19.77 9.07
CA SER A 327 4.11 18.58 8.28
C SER A 327 3.41 18.57 6.92
N ILE A 328 4.21 18.49 5.87
CA ILE A 328 3.75 18.24 4.51
C ILE A 328 3.80 16.73 4.28
N ARG A 329 2.69 16.14 3.83
CA ARG A 329 2.63 14.70 3.49
C ARG A 329 2.19 14.49 2.03
N PRO A 330 2.92 13.65 1.27
CA PRO A 330 4.24 13.10 1.59
C PRO A 330 5.33 14.20 1.65
N ASP A 331 6.37 13.95 2.42
CA ASP A 331 7.54 14.82 2.61
C ASP A 331 8.46 14.85 1.38
N GLU A 332 8.56 13.73 0.66
CA GLU A 332 9.08 13.65 -0.71
C GLU A 332 8.04 13.03 -1.66
N SER A 333 7.79 13.68 -2.82
CA SER A 333 6.95 13.11 -3.88
C SER A 333 7.68 13.07 -5.23
N VAL A 334 7.56 11.96 -5.94
CA VAL A 334 8.10 11.78 -7.30
C VAL A 334 6.94 11.69 -8.29
N ILE A 335 6.78 12.71 -9.13
CA ILE A 335 5.64 12.87 -10.03
C ILE A 335 6.12 12.83 -11.49
N LYS A 336 5.35 12.19 -12.37
CA LYS A 336 5.62 12.20 -13.82
C LYS A 336 5.19 13.55 -14.42
N MET A 337 6.00 14.12 -15.32
CA MET A 337 5.65 15.32 -16.07
C MET A 337 4.26 15.23 -16.72
N GLY A 338 3.51 16.32 -16.70
CA GLY A 338 2.19 16.43 -17.32
C GLY A 338 1.04 15.82 -16.51
N LYS A 339 1.25 15.51 -15.22
CA LYS A 339 0.20 15.02 -14.30
C LYS A 339 -0.12 16.01 -13.20
N GLU A 340 -1.38 15.97 -12.75
CA GLU A 340 -1.82 16.63 -11.53
C GLU A 340 -1.59 15.72 -10.32
N PHE A 341 -1.28 16.32 -9.18
CA PHE A 341 -1.09 15.63 -7.91
C PHE A 341 -1.54 16.50 -6.74
N THR A 342 -1.92 15.85 -5.64
CA THR A 342 -2.42 16.50 -4.42
C THR A 342 -1.41 16.38 -3.29
N LEU A 343 -1.18 17.48 -2.59
CA LEU A 343 -0.32 17.56 -1.41
C LEU A 343 -1.17 17.88 -0.18
N ALA A 344 -1.04 17.10 0.90
CA ALA A 344 -1.76 17.33 2.14
C ALA A 344 -0.86 18.09 3.13
N ILE A 345 -1.32 19.25 3.57
CA ILE A 345 -0.67 20.07 4.59
C ILE A 345 -1.39 19.82 5.92
N ASN A 346 -0.70 19.21 6.88
CA ASN A 346 -1.23 18.86 8.19
C ASN A 346 -0.55 19.70 9.28
N ASP A 347 -1.36 20.40 10.07
CA ASP A 347 -0.92 21.23 11.20
C ASP A 347 -1.75 20.88 12.46
N GLU A 348 -1.04 20.51 13.54
CA GLU A 348 -1.59 20.11 14.84
C GLU A 348 -1.88 21.30 15.78
N ARG A 349 -1.48 22.53 15.42
CA ARG A 349 -1.60 23.75 16.24
C ARG A 349 -2.42 24.88 15.62
N LEU A 350 -3.29 24.57 14.67
CA LEU A 350 -4.38 25.44 14.20
C LEU A 350 -5.47 25.65 15.29
N HIS A 351 -5.09 26.30 16.40
CA HIS A 351 -5.95 26.71 17.49
C HIS A 351 -6.58 28.10 17.26
N PRO A 352 -7.77 28.38 17.82
CA PRO A 352 -8.71 29.35 17.25
C PRO A 352 -8.62 30.75 17.89
N THR A 353 -7.51 31.48 17.70
CA THR A 353 -7.35 32.86 18.24
C THR A 353 -6.88 33.91 17.23
N GLY A 354 -6.93 33.63 15.93
CA GLY A 354 -6.72 34.64 14.89
C GLY A 354 -6.93 34.11 13.48
N GLU A 355 -7.30 34.99 12.56
CA GLU A 355 -7.36 34.69 11.12
C GLU A 355 -5.95 34.61 10.51
N GLY A 356 -5.21 33.56 10.87
CA GLY A 356 -3.87 33.33 10.36
C GLY A 356 -3.85 33.20 8.83
N ILE A 357 -3.08 34.07 8.16
CA ILE A 357 -2.79 33.96 6.74
C ILE A 357 -1.54 33.08 6.59
N PHE A 358 -1.65 32.03 5.78
CA PHE A 358 -0.55 31.14 5.46
C PHE A 358 0.00 31.47 4.07
N GLN A 359 1.32 31.44 3.91
CA GLN A 359 1.97 31.53 2.61
C GLN A 359 2.57 30.18 2.21
N LEU A 360 2.19 29.71 1.02
CA LEU A 360 2.71 28.55 0.33
C LEU A 360 3.70 29.01 -0.74
N GLN A 361 4.97 28.59 -0.65
CA GLN A 361 6.02 28.89 -1.63
C GLN A 361 6.39 27.63 -2.42
N TYR A 362 6.55 27.75 -3.74
CA TYR A 362 6.96 26.70 -4.67
C TYR A 362 7.73 27.27 -5.87
N ASP A 363 8.42 26.43 -6.65
CA ASP A 363 9.08 26.87 -7.90
C ASP A 363 8.10 26.85 -9.10
N PRO A 364 7.72 28.03 -9.65
CA PRO A 364 6.76 28.12 -10.75
C PRO A 364 7.31 27.66 -12.11
N LYS A 365 8.61 27.34 -12.20
CA LYS A 365 9.19 26.72 -13.39
C LYS A 365 8.88 25.22 -13.46
N VAL A 366 8.77 24.56 -12.30
CA VAL A 366 8.59 23.11 -12.16
C VAL A 366 7.11 22.76 -11.94
N LEU A 367 6.41 23.54 -11.11
CA LEU A 367 5.02 23.31 -10.69
C LEU A 367 4.10 24.46 -11.07
N GLU A 368 2.83 24.15 -11.28
CA GLU A 368 1.76 25.13 -11.50
C GLU A 368 0.64 24.85 -10.50
N PHE A 369 0.27 25.84 -9.68
CA PHE A 369 -0.83 25.72 -8.73
C PHE A 369 -2.17 25.63 -9.48
N ARG A 370 -3.02 24.67 -9.12
CA ARG A 370 -4.35 24.46 -9.73
C ARG A 370 -5.49 24.92 -8.82
N THR A 371 -5.57 24.34 -7.63
CA THR A 371 -6.69 24.57 -6.71
C THR A 371 -6.29 24.20 -5.28
N LEU A 372 -7.04 24.73 -4.31
CA LEU A 372 -6.87 24.48 -2.89
C LEU A 372 -8.23 24.13 -2.29
N LEU A 373 -8.27 22.98 -1.61
CA LEU A 373 -9.45 22.42 -0.97
C LEU A 373 -9.34 22.62 0.55
N ASN A 374 -10.46 22.92 1.19
CA ASN A 374 -10.57 23.24 2.63
C ASN A 374 -9.83 24.53 3.06
N GLY A 375 -9.69 25.50 2.14
CA GLY A 375 -9.21 26.84 2.43
C GLY A 375 -9.57 27.82 1.31
N GLU A 376 -9.23 29.08 1.48
CA GLU A 376 -9.52 30.18 0.57
C GLU A 376 -8.23 30.89 0.19
N VAL A 377 -7.96 31.05 -1.12
CA VAL A 377 -6.79 31.76 -1.62
C VAL A 377 -7.05 33.26 -1.59
N ILE A 378 -6.16 34.02 -0.94
CA ILE A 378 -6.21 35.48 -0.88
C ILE A 378 -5.27 36.04 -1.96
N ARG A 379 -5.72 37.04 -2.70
CA ARG A 379 -4.82 37.86 -3.53
C ARG A 379 -4.00 38.81 -2.63
N ALA A 380 -2.84 39.23 -3.12
CA ALA A 380 -1.91 40.09 -2.37
C ALA A 380 -2.29 41.58 -2.42
N ASP A 381 -3.39 41.96 -3.07
CA ASP A 381 -4.00 43.27 -3.03
C ASP A 381 -5.17 43.30 -2.02
N GLY A 382 -5.09 44.21 -1.06
CA GLY A 382 -5.98 44.26 0.10
C GLY A 382 -7.39 44.79 -0.18
N THR A 383 -8.22 44.04 -0.92
CA THR A 383 -9.68 44.21 -1.00
C THR A 383 -10.36 42.86 -1.14
N GLY A 384 -11.47 42.64 -0.43
CA GLY A 384 -12.12 41.32 -0.31
C GLY A 384 -13.05 40.93 -1.47
N GLU A 385 -13.53 39.67 -1.37
CA GLU A 385 -14.55 39.00 -2.21
C GLU A 385 -14.26 38.77 -3.70
N GLN A 386 -14.06 37.50 -4.09
CA GLN A 386 -14.94 36.78 -5.05
C GLN A 386 -14.43 35.37 -5.39
N ALA A 387 -15.34 34.53 -5.87
CA ALA A 387 -15.20 33.07 -5.94
C ALA A 387 -14.47 32.53 -7.20
N SER A 388 -13.95 31.31 -7.05
CA SER A 388 -13.79 30.27 -8.09
C SER A 388 -13.54 30.71 -9.55
N SER A 389 -12.31 31.13 -9.86
CA SER A 389 -11.58 30.66 -11.06
C SER A 389 -10.13 31.16 -11.05
N SER A 390 -9.19 30.26 -11.37
CA SER A 390 -7.77 30.50 -11.69
C SER A 390 -7.06 31.67 -10.97
N PRO A 391 -6.37 31.45 -9.83
CA PRO A 391 -5.54 32.48 -9.21
C PRO A 391 -4.24 32.67 -10.01
N GLU A 392 -4.16 33.77 -10.74
CA GLU A 392 -2.91 34.28 -11.33
C GLU A 392 -1.89 34.51 -10.20
N THR A 393 -0.88 33.64 -10.14
CA THR A 393 0.03 33.55 -9.00
C THR A 393 1.29 34.38 -9.25
N GLN A 394 1.50 35.44 -8.48
CA GLN A 394 2.78 36.16 -8.48
C GLN A 394 3.90 35.23 -7.98
N ALA A 395 4.92 35.05 -8.83
CA ALA A 395 6.26 34.57 -8.47
C ALA A 395 6.33 33.33 -7.53
N GLY A 396 5.43 32.35 -7.68
CA GLY A 396 5.49 31.09 -6.94
C GLY A 396 5.07 31.16 -5.46
N THR A 397 4.38 32.24 -5.04
CA THR A 397 3.85 32.37 -3.67
C THR A 397 2.32 32.48 -3.69
N VAL A 398 1.64 31.67 -2.88
CA VAL A 398 0.17 31.68 -2.73
C VAL A 398 -0.19 31.91 -1.27
N ALA A 399 -0.93 32.99 -0.98
CA ALA A 399 -1.49 33.24 0.34
C ALA A 399 -2.87 32.56 0.49
N PHE A 400 -3.16 31.95 1.65
CA PHE A 400 -4.45 31.31 1.90
C PHE A 400 -4.88 31.38 3.37
N LYS A 401 -6.21 31.39 3.61
CA LYS A 401 -6.83 31.14 4.93
C LYS A 401 -7.32 29.70 5.01
N VAL A 402 -7.26 29.08 6.19
CA VAL A 402 -7.79 27.72 6.42
C VAL A 402 -9.28 27.78 6.70
N ALA A 403 -10.10 27.03 5.95
CA ALA A 403 -11.55 27.10 6.07
C ALA A 403 -12.06 26.49 7.39
N PRO A 404 -13.21 26.96 7.93
CA PRO A 404 -13.90 26.35 9.07
C PRO A 404 -14.04 24.82 8.97
N SER A 405 -14.33 24.33 7.77
CA SER A 405 -14.57 22.91 7.43
C SER A 405 -13.35 21.98 7.46
N ALA A 406 -12.12 22.50 7.54
CA ALA A 406 -10.89 21.70 7.40
C ALA A 406 -10.58 20.72 8.57
N ARG A 407 -11.51 20.49 9.49
CA ARG A 407 -11.27 19.86 10.80
C ARG A 407 -11.31 18.33 10.71
N GLN A 408 -10.24 17.66 11.15
CA GLN A 408 -10.17 16.20 11.29
C GLN A 408 -9.62 15.79 12.66
N ALA A 409 -9.76 14.51 13.02
CA ALA A 409 -9.25 13.96 14.28
C ALA A 409 -7.72 13.91 14.27
N GLY A 410 -7.08 14.98 14.74
CA GLY A 410 -5.62 15.16 14.75
C GLY A 410 -5.14 16.55 14.34
N GLY A 411 -6.02 17.43 13.81
CA GLY A 411 -5.63 18.79 13.41
C GLY A 411 -6.59 19.38 12.39
N ARG A 412 -6.08 20.25 11.51
CA ARG A 412 -6.76 20.61 10.27
C ARG A 412 -5.88 20.28 9.07
N THR A 413 -6.51 19.87 7.97
CA THR A 413 -5.83 19.48 6.73
C THR A 413 -6.30 20.35 5.58
N VAL A 414 -5.35 21.01 4.91
CA VAL A 414 -5.56 21.70 3.64
C VAL A 414 -4.94 20.87 2.53
N THR A 415 -5.69 20.63 1.46
CA THR A 415 -5.22 19.84 0.31
C THR A 415 -4.99 20.77 -0.86
N VAL A 416 -3.75 20.81 -1.37
CA VAL A 416 -3.37 21.64 -2.52
C VAL A 416 -3.15 20.76 -3.74
N THR A 417 -3.71 21.14 -4.88
CA THR A 417 -3.49 20.45 -6.16
C THR A 417 -2.51 21.25 -7.02
N PHE A 418 -1.48 20.55 -7.52
CA PHE A 418 -0.47 21.09 -8.41
C PHE A 418 -0.44 20.30 -9.72
N TYR A 419 -0.06 20.97 -10.81
CA TYR A 419 0.26 20.37 -12.10
C TYR A 419 1.78 20.36 -12.32
N ALA A 420 2.33 19.21 -12.68
CA ALA A 420 3.77 19.03 -12.94
C ALA A 420 4.13 19.50 -14.35
N LYS A 421 4.67 20.73 -14.45
CA LYS A 421 4.85 21.46 -15.71
C LYS A 421 6.16 21.15 -16.44
N ALA A 422 7.26 20.97 -15.71
CA ALA A 422 8.58 20.71 -16.27
C ALA A 422 9.39 19.78 -15.35
N PRO A 423 10.35 18.99 -15.88
CA PRO A 423 11.24 18.17 -15.06
C PRO A 423 12.14 19.04 -14.18
N GLY A 424 12.28 18.68 -12.91
CA GLY A 424 13.01 19.49 -11.94
C GLY A 424 12.69 19.13 -10.48
N VAL A 425 13.25 19.89 -9.54
CA VAL A 425 13.01 19.72 -8.11
C VAL A 425 12.48 21.02 -7.54
N SER A 426 11.22 21.01 -7.08
CA SER A 426 10.61 22.15 -6.38
C SER A 426 10.63 21.88 -4.87
N PRO A 427 11.33 22.68 -4.06
CA PRO A 427 11.03 22.75 -2.64
C PRO A 427 9.63 23.36 -2.47
N VAL A 428 8.85 22.85 -1.52
CA VAL A 428 7.56 23.41 -1.13
C VAL A 428 7.65 23.80 0.34
N ARG A 429 7.26 25.04 0.66
CA ARG A 429 7.25 25.57 2.03
C ARG A 429 5.91 26.15 2.39
N VAL A 430 5.51 26.01 3.65
CA VAL A 430 4.33 26.65 4.22
C VAL A 430 4.73 27.35 5.51
N GLY A 431 4.39 28.63 5.67
CA GLY A 431 4.62 29.40 6.89
C GLY A 431 3.44 30.29 7.24
N LEU A 432 3.30 30.63 8.53
CA LEU A 432 2.36 31.63 9.01
C LEU A 432 2.93 33.04 8.78
N VAL A 433 2.13 33.96 8.25
CA VAL A 433 2.47 35.38 8.19
C VAL A 433 2.00 36.06 9.46
N ASP A 434 2.94 36.53 10.28
CA ASP A 434 2.64 37.42 11.40
C ASP A 434 2.63 38.88 10.91
N SER A 435 1.70 39.69 11.42
CA SER A 435 1.40 41.05 10.91
C SER A 435 2.39 42.12 11.38
N SER A 436 3.45 41.73 12.10
CA SER A 436 4.31 42.68 12.82
C SER A 436 5.74 42.16 13.06
N ALA A 437 6.59 42.19 12.03
CA ALA A 437 8.05 42.26 12.18
C ALA A 437 8.74 42.77 10.89
N GLU A 438 9.66 43.72 11.04
CA GLU A 438 10.60 44.15 9.98
C GLU A 438 11.68 43.09 9.70
N LEU A 439 12.46 43.29 8.62
CA LEU A 439 13.57 42.42 8.21
C LEU A 439 14.54 42.11 9.37
N SER A 440 14.41 40.93 9.98
CA SER A 440 15.48 40.29 10.74
C SER A 440 15.31 38.77 10.78
N THR A 441 16.43 38.07 10.92
CA THR A 441 16.50 36.60 10.87
C THR A 441 15.86 35.96 12.10
N ALA A 442 14.62 35.47 11.97
CA ALA A 442 13.92 34.73 13.01
C ALA A 442 13.30 33.42 12.48
N SER A 443 13.56 32.32 13.19
CA SER A 443 13.02 31.00 12.87
C SER A 443 11.55 30.88 13.29
N SER A 444 10.62 31.11 12.36
CA SER A 444 9.18 30.87 12.57
C SER A 444 8.67 29.68 11.76
N GLN A 445 8.42 28.58 12.47
CA GLN A 445 7.57 27.42 12.14
C GLN A 445 7.18 27.22 10.66
N GLU A 446 8.15 26.87 9.81
CA GLU A 446 7.94 26.46 8.42
C GLU A 446 7.69 24.94 8.30
N GLY A 447 6.63 24.54 7.60
CA GLY A 447 6.48 23.19 7.05
C GLY A 447 7.25 23.05 5.73
N LYS A 448 7.95 21.94 5.53
CA LYS A 448 8.85 21.72 4.38
C LYS A 448 8.58 20.37 3.71
N GLY A 449 8.63 20.36 2.38
CA GLY A 449 8.54 19.17 1.54
C GLY A 449 9.28 19.36 0.22
N ILE A 450 9.52 18.27 -0.51
CA ILE A 450 10.24 18.28 -1.79
C ILE A 450 9.40 17.54 -2.84
N VAL A 451 9.16 18.19 -3.97
CA VAL A 451 8.55 17.57 -5.15
C VAL A 451 9.62 17.39 -6.23
N ARG A 452 9.79 16.16 -6.72
CA ARG A 452 10.67 15.82 -7.84
C ARG A 452 9.82 15.45 -9.05
N VAL A 453 9.88 16.25 -10.11
CA VAL A 453 9.22 15.96 -11.39
C VAL A 453 10.20 15.27 -12.32
N ARG A 454 9.80 14.13 -12.89
CA ARG A 454 10.59 13.32 -13.84
C ARG A 454 9.82 13.03 -15.13
#